data_AF-A0A2N2ZCC0-F1
#
_entry.id   AF-A0A2N2ZCC0-F1
#
_cell.length_a   1.000
_cell.length_b   1.000
_cell.length_c   1.000
_cell.angle_alpha   90.00
_cell.angle_beta   90.00
_cell.angle_gamma   90.00
#
_symmetry.space_group_name_H-M   'P 1'
#
loop_
_entity.id
_entity.type
_entity.pdbx_description
1 polymer ?
#
loop_
_entity_poly.entity_id
_entity_poly.type
_entity_poly.pdbx_seq_one_letter_code
_entity_poly.pdbx_strand_id
1 'polypeptide(L)'
;MQPIAPKTLLDLEFDKVIDRVQALCKTESGQREAAAIQVFRVKEDLLFALAQTNEYLASFDNNNRIPTHEFESIDKELQQLR
;
A
#
# COMPACT_ATOMS: atom_id res chain seq x y z
N MET A 1 6.13 -20.60 -7.14
CA MET A 1 5.93 -19.54 -8.15
C MET A 1 7.16 -19.45 -9.05
N GLN A 2 6.99 -19.17 -10.34
CA GLN A 2 8.11 -18.92 -11.24
C GLN A 2 8.68 -17.50 -11.01
N PRO A 3 9.99 -17.29 -11.23
CA PRO A 3 10.59 -15.96 -11.16
C PRO A 3 9.99 -15.04 -12.22
N ILE A 4 9.69 -13.80 -11.82
CA ILE A 4 9.17 -12.77 -12.73
C ILE A 4 10.37 -11.97 -13.24
N ALA A 5 10.53 -11.88 -14.56
CA ALA A 5 11.60 -11.09 -15.15
C ALA A 5 11.36 -9.59 -14.88
N PRO A 6 12.40 -8.80 -14.56
CA PRO A 6 12.25 -7.35 -14.32
C PRO A 6 11.59 -6.63 -15.50
N LYS A 7 11.90 -7.06 -16.74
CA LYS A 7 11.29 -6.52 -17.96
C LYS A 7 9.76 -6.67 -17.96
N THR A 8 9.23 -7.75 -17.40
CA THR A 8 7.77 -7.95 -17.33
C THR A 8 7.09 -6.90 -16.46
N LEU A 9 7.74 -6.45 -15.37
CA LEU A 9 7.19 -5.39 -14.52
C LEU A 9 7.22 -4.03 -15.23
N LEU A 10 8.27 -3.78 -16.00
CA LEU A 10 8.39 -2.57 -16.82
C LEU A 10 7.34 -2.55 -17.95
N ASP A 11 7.18 -3.67 -18.66
CA ASP A 11 6.22 -3.79 -19.78
C ASP A 11 4.77 -3.64 -19.27
N LEU A 12 4.50 -3.99 -18.00
CA LEU A 12 3.21 -3.80 -17.33
C LEU A 12 3.07 -2.44 -16.63
N GLU A 13 4.08 -1.57 -16.73
CA GLU A 13 4.10 -0.25 -16.09
C GLU A 13 3.82 -0.31 -14.58
N PHE A 14 4.37 -1.30 -13.90
CA PHE A 14 4.11 -1.53 -12.48
C PHE A 14 4.54 -0.33 -11.61
N ASP A 15 5.64 0.32 -11.99
CA ASP A 15 6.12 1.57 -11.38
C ASP A 15 5.06 2.69 -11.43
N LYS A 16 4.38 2.87 -12.55
CA LYS A 16 3.30 3.87 -12.68
C LYS A 16 2.11 3.56 -11.76
N VAL A 17 1.82 2.28 -11.54
CA VAL A 17 0.79 1.87 -10.58
C VAL A 17 1.22 2.26 -9.17
N ILE A 18 2.48 2.02 -8.80
CA ILE A 18 3.02 2.44 -7.50
C ILE A 18 2.95 3.97 -7.34
N ASP A 19 3.40 4.73 -8.32
CA ASP A 19 3.34 6.20 -8.31
C ASP A 19 1.91 6.71 -8.07
N ARG A 20 0.93 6.07 -8.73
CA ARG A 20 -0.49 6.43 -8.57
C ARG A 20 -1.01 6.12 -7.16
N VAL A 21 -0.62 4.98 -6.59
CA VAL A 21 -0.99 4.60 -5.23
C VAL A 21 -0.36 5.56 -4.22
N GLN A 22 0.93 5.89 -4.37
CA GLN A 22 1.62 6.84 -3.51
C GLN A 22 0.95 8.22 -3.50
N ALA A 23 0.53 8.72 -4.67
CA ALA A 23 -0.16 9.99 -4.78
C ALA A 23 -1.52 10.05 -4.04
N LEU A 24 -2.10 8.89 -3.69
CA LEU A 24 -3.34 8.78 -2.92
C LEU A 24 -3.09 8.58 -1.42
N CYS A 25 -1.85 8.35 -0.99
CA CYS A 25 -1.51 8.20 0.42
C CYS A 25 -1.57 9.53 1.17
N LYS A 26 -2.22 9.51 2.34
CA LYS A 26 -2.44 10.71 3.16
C LYS A 26 -1.31 11.07 4.11
N THR A 27 -0.37 10.16 4.37
CA THR A 27 0.76 10.36 5.28
C THR A 27 2.07 10.02 4.59
N GLU A 28 3.17 10.66 5.03
CA GLU A 28 4.51 10.36 4.51
C GLU A 28 4.93 8.91 4.76
N SER A 29 4.52 8.31 5.90
CA SER A 29 4.79 6.88 6.15
C SER A 29 4.02 6.02 5.16
N GLY A 30 2.76 6.34 4.87
CA GLY A 30 1.96 5.63 3.86
C GLY A 30 2.57 5.73 2.47
N GLN A 31 3.08 6.90 2.08
CA GLN A 31 3.78 7.07 0.81
C GLN A 31 5.06 6.22 0.71
N ARG A 32 5.83 6.12 1.82
CA ARG A 32 7.02 5.27 1.91
C ARG A 32 6.67 3.78 1.81
N GLU A 33 5.64 3.34 2.53
CA GLU A 33 5.17 1.94 2.47
C GLU A 33 4.64 1.60 1.06
N ALA A 34 3.89 2.50 0.44
CA ALA A 34 3.41 2.32 -0.93
C ALA A 34 4.57 2.22 -1.94
N ALA A 35 5.64 3.01 -1.76
CA ALA A 35 6.86 2.92 -2.59
C ALA A 35 7.54 1.54 -2.52
N ALA A 36 7.40 0.87 -1.37
CA ALA A 36 8.05 -0.40 -1.09
C ALA A 36 7.23 -1.61 -1.54
N ILE A 37 6.03 -1.41 -2.11
CA ILE A 37 5.20 -2.50 -2.61
C ILE A 37 5.95 -3.30 -3.68
N GLN A 38 5.96 -4.62 -3.51
CA GLN A 38 6.52 -5.57 -4.46
C GLN A 38 5.47 -6.62 -4.82
N VAL A 39 5.72 -7.34 -5.91
CA VAL A 39 4.85 -8.46 -6.30
C VAL A 39 4.90 -9.56 -5.25
N PHE A 40 3.74 -9.88 -4.69
CA PHE A 40 3.58 -10.98 -3.74
C PHE A 40 4.05 -12.31 -4.33
N ARG A 41 4.92 -13.02 -3.61
CA ARG A 41 5.47 -14.33 -3.99
C ARG A 41 4.79 -15.50 -3.28
N VAL A 42 4.00 -15.18 -2.26
CA VAL A 42 3.25 -16.12 -1.42
C VAL A 42 1.77 -15.86 -1.67
N LYS A 43 1.01 -16.93 -1.91
CA LYS A 43 -0.39 -16.83 -2.30
C LYS A 43 -1.24 -16.30 -1.14
N GLU A 44 -0.92 -16.72 0.07
CA GLU A 44 -1.60 -16.35 1.29
C GLU A 44 -1.48 -14.84 1.54
N ASP A 45 -0.28 -14.28 1.39
CA ASP A 45 -0.03 -12.82 1.50
C ASP A 45 -0.81 -12.03 0.44
N LEU A 46 -0.83 -12.53 -0.80
CA LEU A 46 -1.61 -11.92 -1.89
C LEU A 46 -3.10 -11.91 -1.56
N LEU A 47 -3.65 -13.04 -1.13
CA LEU A 47 -5.07 -13.15 -0.78
C LEU A 47 -5.42 -12.28 0.43
N PHE A 48 -4.52 -12.17 1.40
CA PHE A 48 -4.69 -11.30 2.55
C PHE A 48 -4.74 -9.83 2.14
N ALA A 49 -3.78 -9.36 1.34
CA ALA A 49 -3.76 -7.99 0.84
C ALA A 49 -4.99 -7.64 -0.02
N LEU A 50 -5.45 -8.59 -0.85
CA LEU A 50 -6.68 -8.45 -1.62
C LEU A 50 -7.91 -8.35 -0.71
N ALA A 51 -7.99 -9.16 0.34
CA ALA A 51 -9.08 -9.12 1.30
C ALA A 51 -9.15 -7.74 2.01
N GLN A 52 -8.01 -7.20 2.45
CA GLN A 52 -7.94 -5.87 3.06
C GLN A 52 -8.44 -4.78 2.09
N THR A 53 -7.98 -4.81 0.84
CA THR A 53 -8.41 -3.83 -0.17
C THR A 53 -9.91 -3.93 -0.46
N ASN A 54 -10.42 -5.17 -0.53
CA ASN A 54 -11.84 -5.43 -0.77
C ASN A 54 -12.72 -5.02 0.41
N GLU A 55 -12.24 -5.13 1.64
CA GLU A 55 -12.94 -4.65 2.85
C GLU A 55 -13.13 -3.12 2.81
N TYR A 56 -12.10 -2.38 2.40
CA TYR A 56 -12.18 -0.93 2.21
C TYR A 56 -13.17 -0.55 1.10
N LEU A 57 -13.10 -1.23 -0.05
CA LEU A 57 -14.03 -1.01 -1.17
C LEU A 57 -15.48 -1.33 -0.76
N ALA A 58 -15.71 -2.48 -0.13
CA ALA A 58 -17.04 -2.87 0.34
C ALA A 58 -17.57 -1.89 1.39
N SER A 59 -16.71 -1.37 2.27
CA SER A 59 -17.12 -0.34 3.24
C SER A 59 -17.51 0.95 2.53
N PHE A 60 -16.76 1.36 1.52
CA PHE A 60 -17.06 2.53 0.69
C PHE A 60 -18.39 2.35 -0.07
N ASP A 61 -18.58 1.24 -0.79
CA ASP A 61 -19.78 0.96 -1.58
C ASP A 61 -21.05 0.86 -0.73
N ASN A 62 -20.93 0.33 0.49
CA ASN A 62 -22.06 0.20 1.43
C ASN A 62 -22.28 1.47 2.28
N ASN A 63 -21.58 2.57 2.02
CA ASN A 63 -21.61 3.81 2.83
C ASN A 63 -21.32 3.57 4.33
N ASN A 64 -20.51 2.57 4.65
CA ASN A 64 -20.01 2.38 6.00
C ASN A 64 -18.98 3.47 6.32
N ARG A 65 -19.07 4.05 7.52
CA ARG A 65 -18.15 5.12 7.95
C ARG A 65 -16.74 4.55 8.11
N ILE A 66 -15.86 4.94 7.21
CA ILE A 66 -14.44 4.68 7.32
C ILE A 66 -13.82 5.73 8.25
N PRO A 67 -13.14 5.34 9.35
CA PRO A 67 -12.45 6.29 10.23
C PRO A 67 -11.37 7.06 9.47
N THR A 68 -11.06 8.28 9.90
CA THR A 68 -9.97 9.05 9.29
C THR A 68 -8.62 8.35 9.52
N HIS A 69 -7.82 8.20 8.46
CA HIS A 69 -6.48 7.57 8.48
C HIS A 69 -5.33 8.58 8.53
N GLU A 70 -5.65 9.83 8.83
CA GLU A 70 -4.71 10.93 8.83
C GLU A 70 -4.17 11.07 10.25
N PHE A 71 -2.85 11.13 10.36
CA PHE A 71 -2.17 11.36 11.62
C PHE A 71 -0.90 12.15 11.36
N GLU A 72 -0.50 12.98 12.31
CA GLU A 72 0.82 13.59 12.32
C GLU A 72 1.85 12.56 12.79
N SER A 73 2.99 12.49 12.10
CA SER A 73 4.08 11.60 12.51
C SER A 73 4.67 12.08 13.83
N ILE A 74 4.90 11.14 14.75
CA ILE A 74 5.63 11.35 16.01
C ILE A 74 7.08 10.83 15.93
N ASP A 75 7.60 10.59 14.71
CA ASP A 75 8.92 9.99 14.51
C ASP A 75 10.05 10.84 15.12
N LYS A 76 9.89 12.17 15.14
CA LYS A 76 10.88 13.11 15.72
C LYS A 76 10.93 13.00 17.24
N GLU A 77 9.77 12.92 17.87
CA GLU A 77 9.60 12.76 19.31
C GLU A 77 10.15 11.39 19.75
N LEU A 78 9.89 10.34 18.97
CA LEU A 78 10.44 9.00 19.23
C LEU A 78 11.97 8.97 19.16
N GLN A 79 12.60 9.80 18.32
CA GLN A 79 14.07 9.92 18.27
C GLN A 79 14.64 10.57 19.54
N GLN A 80 13.87 11.42 20.25
CA GLN A 80 14.30 12.07 21.49
C GLN A 80 14.22 11.16 22.72
N LEU A 81 13.56 9.99 22.60
CA LEU A 81 13.47 8.97 23.65
C LEU A 81 14.61 7.95 23.62
N ARG A 82 15.54 8.06 22.67
CA ARG A 82 16.71 7.18 22.49
C ARG A 82 17.99 7.87 22.95
#